data_AF-A0A504CCQ2-F1
#
_entry.id   AF-A0A504CCQ2-F1
#
_cell.length_a   1.000
_cell.length_b   1.000
_cell.length_c   1.000
_cell.angle_alpha   90.00
_cell.angle_beta   90.00
_cell.angle_gamma   90.00
#
_symmetry.space_group_name_H-M   'P 1'
#
loop_
_entity.id
_entity.type
_entity.pdbx_description
1 polymer ?
#
loop_
_entity_poly.entity_id
_entity_poly.type
_entity_poly.pdbx_seq_one_letter_code
_entity_poly.pdbx_strand_id
1 'polypeptide(L)'
;MLPLGSGIMTTQTPLPESAVEIARRAARSAAAGQGDLFGSLAPAVPADGVSNKHEGSLGDPRDDSRPVRASLPRRLASVRDDGNALAQSALQGSTITSPADLGRLVRAARKRRDFSQQQFADLAGVGRRFLSELENGKPTLELGKVLKVAGAAGITLFARQG
;
A
#
# COMPACT_ATOMS: atom_id res chain seq x y z
N MET A 1 -28.68 15.00 69.74
CA MET A 1 -28.33 16.23 68.99
C MET A 1 -27.08 15.96 68.16
N LEU A 2 -27.24 15.77 66.85
CA LEU A 2 -26.21 15.97 65.80
C LEU A 2 -26.22 17.47 65.40
N PRO A 3 -25.24 18.06 64.66
CA PRO A 3 -24.44 17.50 63.53
C PRO A 3 -22.95 17.96 63.54
N LEU A 4 -22.02 17.56 62.66
CA LEU A 4 -21.80 17.78 61.20
C LEU A 4 -20.52 16.94 60.87
N GLY A 5 -20.31 16.28 59.73
CA GLY A 5 -20.53 16.73 58.35
C GLY A 5 -19.24 17.33 57.77
N SER A 6 -18.18 16.53 57.56
CA SER A 6 -16.94 16.99 56.89
C SER A 6 -16.71 16.20 55.60
N GLY A 7 -17.35 16.66 54.53
CA GLY A 7 -17.07 16.23 53.17
C GLY A 7 -15.75 16.84 52.69
N ILE A 8 -14.81 15.99 52.28
CA ILE A 8 -13.58 16.44 51.61
C ILE A 8 -13.90 16.73 50.13
N MET A 9 -14.08 18.01 49.81
CA MET A 9 -14.05 18.54 48.45
C MET A 9 -12.71 18.19 47.80
N THR A 10 -12.72 17.33 46.79
CA THR A 10 -11.58 17.22 45.87
C THR A 10 -11.73 18.33 44.84
N THR A 11 -10.84 19.30 44.87
CA THR A 11 -10.79 20.43 43.94
C THR A 11 -10.38 19.93 42.55
N GLN A 12 -11.26 20.10 41.57
CA GLN A 12 -10.92 19.87 40.18
C GLN A 12 -10.01 21.01 39.71
N THR A 13 -8.73 20.69 39.49
CA THR A 13 -7.74 21.62 38.90
C THR A 13 -8.19 21.99 37.48
N PRO A 14 -8.53 23.25 37.17
CA PRO A 14 -8.84 23.63 35.81
C PRO A 14 -7.58 23.56 34.95
N LEU A 15 -7.74 23.04 33.72
CA LEU A 15 -6.68 23.01 32.71
C LEU A 15 -6.13 24.43 32.47
N PRO A 16 -4.81 24.60 32.26
CA PRO A 16 -4.22 25.92 32.05
C PRO A 16 -4.79 26.55 30.77
N GLU A 17 -5.16 27.84 30.85
CA GLU A 17 -5.83 28.60 29.78
C GLU A 17 -5.12 28.52 28.42
N SER A 18 -3.82 28.24 28.40
CA SER A 18 -3.03 28.13 27.16
C SER A 18 -3.48 26.99 26.25
N ALA A 19 -3.98 25.86 26.78
CA ALA A 19 -4.41 24.73 25.96
C ALA A 19 -5.67 25.07 25.14
N VAL A 20 -6.61 25.82 25.74
CA VAL A 20 -7.83 26.28 25.07
C VAL A 20 -7.51 27.36 24.03
N GLU A 21 -6.54 28.23 24.30
CA GLU A 21 -6.11 29.26 23.37
C GLU A 21 -5.41 28.68 22.13
N ILE A 22 -4.57 27.66 22.31
CA ILE A 22 -3.90 26.92 21.22
C ILE A 22 -4.95 26.26 20.32
N ALA A 23 -5.97 25.62 20.89
CA ALA A 23 -7.07 25.02 20.13
C ALA A 23 -7.88 26.06 19.33
N ARG A 24 -8.17 27.23 19.93
CA ARG A 24 -8.88 28.33 19.23
C ARG A 24 -8.06 28.96 18.10
N ARG A 25 -6.72 28.99 18.21
CA ARG A 25 -5.85 29.50 17.15
C ARG A 25 -5.80 28.54 15.95
N ALA A 26 -5.77 27.23 16.20
CA ALA A 26 -5.79 26.21 15.15
C ALA A 26 -7.11 26.21 14.35
N ALA A 27 -8.24 26.47 15.01
CA ALA A 27 -9.54 26.51 14.35
C ALA A 27 -9.73 27.71 13.40
N ARG A 28 -9.07 28.86 13.67
CA ARG A 28 -9.19 30.07 12.84
C ARG A 28 -8.32 30.05 11.58
N SER A 29 -7.25 29.24 11.53
CA SER A 29 -6.38 29.17 10.34
C SER A 29 -6.93 28.27 9.23
N ALA A 30 -8.01 27.52 9.46
CA ALA A 30 -8.60 26.61 8.47
C ALA A 30 -9.63 27.27 7.53
N ALA A 31 -9.96 28.56 7.74
CA ALA A 31 -11.05 29.24 7.04
C ALA A 31 -10.61 30.25 5.95
N ALA A 32 -9.33 30.25 5.53
CA ALA A 32 -8.84 31.10 4.45
C ALA A 32 -8.35 30.23 3.28
N GLY A 33 -9.18 30.12 2.23
CA GLY A 33 -8.89 29.35 1.03
C GLY A 33 -8.09 30.12 -0.03
N GLN A 34 -7.61 29.37 -1.04
CA GLN A 34 -7.27 29.76 -2.43
C GLN A 34 -6.41 28.63 -3.02
N GLY A 35 -6.61 28.13 -4.22
CA GLY A 35 -7.51 28.46 -5.32
C GLY A 35 -7.15 27.52 -6.47
N ASP A 36 -8.15 27.19 -7.28
CA ASP A 36 -8.07 26.28 -8.42
C ASP A 36 -6.95 26.64 -9.41
N LEU A 37 -5.99 25.73 -9.58
CA LEU A 37 -4.80 25.88 -10.43
C LEU A 37 -4.68 24.73 -11.45
N PHE A 38 -5.80 24.19 -11.92
CA PHE A 38 -5.79 23.27 -13.06
C PHE A 38 -6.73 23.79 -14.15
N GLY A 39 -6.12 24.43 -15.15
CA GLY A 39 -6.76 24.87 -16.37
C GLY A 39 -7.32 23.67 -17.15
N SER A 40 -8.56 23.84 -17.59
CA SER A 40 -9.28 22.99 -18.54
C SER A 40 -8.45 22.81 -19.82
N LEU A 41 -8.05 21.56 -20.11
CA LEU A 41 -7.44 21.18 -21.38
C LEU A 41 -8.51 20.54 -22.27
N ALA A 42 -9.06 21.32 -23.19
CA ALA A 42 -9.92 20.81 -24.26
C ALA A 42 -9.06 20.04 -25.30
N PRO A 43 -9.49 18.86 -25.79
CA PRO A 43 -8.83 18.22 -26.92
C PRO A 43 -9.31 18.80 -28.25
N ALA A 44 -8.37 19.26 -29.07
CA ALA A 44 -8.61 19.64 -30.47
C ALA A 44 -8.49 18.42 -31.39
N VAL A 45 -9.51 18.19 -32.22
CA VAL A 45 -9.57 17.27 -33.36
C VAL A 45 -9.33 18.09 -34.63
N PRO A 46 -8.64 17.56 -35.67
CA PRO A 46 -9.33 16.97 -36.84
C PRO A 46 -8.62 15.67 -37.32
N ALA A 47 -9.27 14.57 -37.68
CA ALA A 47 -10.20 14.32 -38.78
C ALA A 47 -9.63 14.67 -40.16
N ASP A 48 -8.82 13.76 -40.72
CA ASP A 48 -8.61 13.66 -42.17
C ASP A 48 -8.69 12.20 -42.62
N GLY A 49 -9.64 11.94 -43.51
CA GLY A 49 -9.99 10.62 -44.02
C GLY A 49 -9.00 10.16 -45.09
N VAL A 50 -8.38 9.00 -44.85
CA VAL A 50 -7.69 8.26 -45.91
C VAL A 50 -8.66 7.24 -46.47
N SER A 51 -9.12 7.52 -47.71
CA SER A 51 -9.79 6.54 -48.56
C SER A 51 -8.85 5.38 -48.86
N ASN A 52 -9.21 4.16 -48.48
CA ASN A 52 -8.61 2.96 -49.04
C ASN A 52 -9.62 2.28 -49.96
N LYS A 53 -9.47 2.56 -51.27
CA LYS A 53 -10.12 1.81 -52.34
C LYS A 53 -9.30 0.55 -52.58
N HIS A 54 -9.77 -0.60 -52.11
CA HIS A 54 -9.29 -1.90 -52.58
C HIS A 54 -10.50 -2.68 -53.11
N GLU A 55 -10.68 -2.60 -54.43
CA GLU A 55 -11.47 -3.56 -55.19
C GLU A 55 -10.69 -4.88 -55.23
N GLY A 56 -11.31 -5.96 -54.79
CA GLY A 56 -10.69 -7.28 -54.71
C GLY A 56 -11.74 -8.38 -54.60
N SER A 57 -12.28 -8.74 -55.76
CA SER A 57 -12.87 -10.04 -56.14
C SER A 57 -13.67 -10.85 -55.09
N LEU A 58 -14.98 -10.75 -55.24
CA LEU A 58 -16.01 -11.79 -55.09
C LEU A 58 -15.49 -13.22 -54.79
N GLY A 59 -15.77 -13.72 -53.58
CA GLY A 59 -15.71 -15.13 -53.19
C GLY A 59 -17.11 -15.63 -52.81
N ASP A 60 -17.46 -16.83 -53.28
CA ASP A 60 -18.75 -17.52 -53.17
C ASP A 60 -19.19 -17.74 -51.70
N PRO A 61 -20.43 -17.40 -51.26
CA PRO A 61 -20.84 -17.45 -49.85
C PRO A 61 -21.30 -18.83 -49.36
N ARG A 62 -20.88 -19.93 -50.00
CA ARG A 62 -21.31 -21.27 -49.62
C ARG A 62 -20.12 -22.13 -49.19
N ASP A 63 -20.14 -22.48 -47.90
CA ASP A 63 -19.52 -23.68 -47.31
C ASP A 63 -18.08 -23.59 -46.76
N ASP A 64 -17.96 -23.21 -45.49
CA ASP A 64 -16.90 -23.66 -44.59
C ASP A 64 -17.29 -23.58 -43.10
N SER A 65 -18.51 -24.03 -42.76
CA SER A 65 -18.83 -24.42 -41.38
C SER A 65 -18.17 -25.75 -41.02
N ARG A 66 -16.82 -25.79 -40.98
CA ARG A 66 -16.10 -26.86 -40.31
C ARG A 66 -15.79 -26.38 -38.89
N PRO A 67 -16.25 -27.05 -37.83
CA PRO A 67 -15.80 -26.73 -36.50
C PRO A 67 -14.30 -26.99 -36.46
N VAL A 68 -13.50 -25.93 -36.37
CA VAL A 68 -12.08 -26.02 -36.06
C VAL A 68 -12.01 -26.59 -34.65
N ARG A 69 -11.98 -27.92 -34.54
CA ARG A 69 -11.56 -28.58 -33.31
C ARG A 69 -10.11 -28.20 -33.14
N ALA A 70 -9.86 -27.18 -32.33
CA ALA A 70 -8.54 -26.87 -31.83
C ALA A 70 -8.01 -28.12 -31.12
N SER A 71 -7.31 -28.98 -31.87
CA SER A 71 -6.53 -30.05 -31.31
C SER A 71 -5.32 -29.38 -30.68
N LEU A 72 -5.46 -29.02 -29.40
CA LEU A 72 -4.34 -28.61 -28.57
C LEU A 72 -3.22 -29.63 -28.77
N PRO A 73 -1.98 -29.19 -29.06
CA PRO A 73 -0.86 -30.11 -29.24
C PRO A 73 -0.79 -31.03 -28.03
N ARG A 74 -0.83 -32.34 -28.28
CA ARG A 74 -0.86 -33.42 -27.26
C ARG A 74 0.49 -33.58 -26.55
N ARG A 75 1.15 -32.47 -26.22
CA ARG A 75 2.51 -32.42 -25.68
C ARG A 75 2.65 -31.42 -24.52
N LEU A 76 1.71 -31.50 -23.58
CA LEU A 76 1.89 -30.95 -22.24
C LEU A 76 1.52 -31.98 -21.15
N ALA A 77 1.77 -33.26 -21.41
CA ALA A 77 1.59 -34.34 -20.43
C ALA A 77 2.91 -34.78 -19.77
N SER A 78 3.92 -33.91 -19.76
CA SER A 78 5.18 -34.16 -19.04
C SER A 78 5.89 -32.90 -18.58
N VAL A 79 5.15 -31.80 -18.37
CA VAL A 79 5.69 -30.71 -17.55
C VAL A 79 5.77 -31.27 -16.15
N ARG A 80 6.97 -31.72 -15.80
CA ARG A 80 7.36 -32.29 -14.52
C ARG A 80 6.88 -31.36 -13.40
N ASP A 81 6.40 -31.96 -12.31
CA ASP A 81 5.87 -31.32 -11.09
C ASP A 81 6.79 -30.26 -10.43
N ASP A 82 8.01 -30.07 -10.94
CA ASP A 82 9.01 -29.13 -10.44
C ASP A 82 8.54 -27.66 -10.46
N GLY A 83 7.59 -27.31 -11.34
CA GLY A 83 7.02 -25.96 -11.43
C GLY A 83 6.21 -25.55 -10.19
N ASN A 84 5.67 -26.52 -9.44
CA ASN A 84 4.86 -26.25 -8.25
C ASN A 84 5.74 -26.00 -7.01
N ALA A 85 6.89 -26.67 -6.90
CA ALA A 85 7.76 -26.56 -5.74
C ALA A 85 8.37 -25.14 -5.60
N LEU A 86 8.84 -24.53 -6.70
CA LEU A 86 9.38 -23.17 -6.68
C LEU A 86 8.29 -22.11 -6.39
N ALA A 87 7.06 -22.34 -6.89
CA ALA A 87 5.92 -21.48 -6.60
C ALA A 87 5.48 -21.59 -5.13
N GLN A 88 5.51 -22.81 -4.57
CA GLN A 88 5.17 -23.06 -3.16
C GLN A 88 6.22 -22.52 -2.21
N SER A 89 7.51 -22.60 -2.55
CA SER A 89 8.59 -21.97 -1.79
C SER A 89 8.48 -20.45 -1.78
N ALA A 90 8.01 -19.83 -2.88
CA ALA A 90 7.76 -18.39 -2.91
C ALA A 90 6.59 -17.96 -2.00
N LEU A 91 5.67 -18.87 -1.67
CA LEU A 91 4.55 -18.64 -0.75
C LEU A 91 4.86 -19.00 0.71
N GLN A 92 6.09 -19.45 1.02
CA GLN A 92 6.46 -19.79 2.39
C GLN A 92 6.56 -18.51 3.25
N GLY A 93 5.53 -18.25 4.04
CA GLY A 93 5.53 -17.21 5.06
C GLY A 93 6.55 -17.50 6.17
N SER A 94 7.13 -16.44 6.74
CA SER A 94 8.00 -16.55 7.92
C SER A 94 7.19 -16.30 9.20
N THR A 95 7.31 -17.16 10.20
CA THR A 95 6.75 -16.91 11.53
C THR A 95 7.54 -15.79 12.21
N ILE A 96 6.83 -14.75 12.65
CA ILE A 96 7.40 -13.60 13.38
C ILE A 96 7.03 -13.78 14.85
N THR A 97 8.01 -13.96 15.73
CA THR A 97 7.82 -14.07 17.19
C THR A 97 8.36 -12.86 17.94
N SER A 98 9.14 -12.01 17.28
CA SER A 98 9.70 -10.79 17.84
C SER A 98 9.74 -9.63 16.82
N PRO A 99 9.79 -8.36 17.29
CA PRO A 99 10.01 -7.20 16.42
C PRO A 99 11.31 -7.29 15.61
N ALA A 100 12.34 -7.95 16.14
CA ALA A 100 13.61 -8.13 15.46
C ALA A 100 13.49 -9.03 14.22
N ASP A 101 12.58 -10.01 14.22
CA ASP A 101 12.35 -10.87 13.05
C ASP A 101 11.82 -10.03 11.88
N LEU A 102 10.83 -9.18 12.17
CA LEU A 102 10.29 -8.25 11.18
C LEU A 102 11.34 -7.24 10.72
N GLY A 103 12.13 -6.69 11.64
CA GLY A 103 13.23 -5.77 11.34
C GLY A 103 14.26 -6.37 10.37
N ARG A 104 14.62 -7.64 10.54
CA ARG A 104 15.52 -8.36 9.63
C ARG A 104 14.92 -8.55 8.24
N LEU A 105 13.63 -8.89 8.14
CA LEU A 105 12.95 -9.02 6.85
C LEU A 105 12.92 -7.69 6.09
N VAL A 106 12.60 -6.58 6.78
CA VAL A 106 12.61 -5.23 6.21
C VAL A 106 14.03 -4.85 5.74
N ARG A 107 15.04 -5.05 6.59
CA ARG A 107 16.44 -4.76 6.26
C ARG A 107 16.91 -5.56 5.04
N ALA A 108 16.59 -6.85 4.98
CA ALA A 108 16.92 -7.70 3.85
C ALA A 108 16.24 -7.19 2.57
N ALA A 109 14.93 -6.90 2.61
CA ALA A 109 14.21 -6.37 1.47
C ALA A 109 14.78 -5.05 0.95
N ARG A 110 15.14 -4.14 1.85
CA ARG A 110 15.80 -2.87 1.50
C ARG A 110 17.16 -3.10 0.84
N LYS A 111 18.00 -3.96 1.43
CA LYS A 111 19.35 -4.25 0.94
C LYS A 111 19.36 -4.96 -0.41
N ARG A 112 18.40 -5.86 -0.68
CA ARG A 112 18.26 -6.50 -2.00
C ARG A 112 17.94 -5.53 -3.14
N ARG A 113 17.48 -4.31 -2.81
CA ARG A 113 17.15 -3.25 -3.77
C ARG A 113 18.16 -2.10 -3.72
N ASP A 114 19.30 -2.31 -3.05
CA ASP A 114 20.39 -1.33 -2.91
C ASP A 114 20.00 0.04 -2.36
N PHE A 115 18.91 0.13 -1.60
CA PHE A 115 18.51 1.37 -0.96
C PHE A 115 19.30 1.63 0.33
N SER A 116 19.76 2.87 0.50
CA SER A 116 20.15 3.40 1.80
C SER A 116 18.93 3.47 2.74
N GLN A 117 19.18 3.58 4.05
CA GLN A 117 18.09 3.80 5.01
C GLN A 117 17.33 5.10 4.74
N GLN A 118 18.00 6.15 4.25
CA GLN A 118 17.31 7.41 3.92
C GLN A 118 16.36 7.21 2.74
N GLN A 119 16.85 6.71 1.61
CA GLN A 119 16.04 6.48 0.40
C GLN A 119 14.82 5.62 0.67
N PHE A 120 14.99 4.55 1.47
CA PHE A 120 13.89 3.65 1.78
C PHE A 120 12.89 4.26 2.78
N ALA A 121 13.36 5.08 3.72
CA ALA A 121 12.48 5.79 4.63
C ALA A 121 11.62 6.82 3.87
N ASP A 122 12.20 7.52 2.90
CA ASP A 122 11.48 8.44 2.02
C ASP A 122 10.41 7.71 1.19
N LEU A 123 10.77 6.57 0.58
CA LEU A 123 9.84 5.71 -0.15
C LEU A 123 8.66 5.24 0.73
N ALA A 124 8.93 4.89 1.99
CA ALA A 124 7.93 4.41 2.92
C ALA A 124 7.14 5.55 3.63
N GLY A 125 7.51 6.80 3.42
CA GLY A 125 6.89 7.96 4.08
C GLY A 125 7.10 7.98 5.60
N VAL A 126 8.29 7.59 6.07
CA VAL A 126 8.67 7.59 7.49
C VAL A 126 10.01 8.29 7.71
N GLY A 127 10.33 8.65 8.96
CA GLY A 127 11.66 9.19 9.28
C GLY A 127 12.75 8.11 9.23
N ARG A 128 13.97 8.45 8.77
CA ARG A 128 15.14 7.56 8.77
C ARG A 128 15.41 6.91 10.14
N ARG A 129 15.23 7.68 11.22
CA ARG A 129 15.39 7.18 12.59
C ARG A 129 14.36 6.10 12.92
N PHE A 130 13.11 6.26 12.49
CA PHE A 130 12.09 5.21 12.63
C PHE A 130 12.49 3.94 11.88
N LEU A 131 12.94 4.07 10.63
CA LEU A 131 13.40 2.90 9.86
C LEU A 131 14.56 2.19 10.55
N SER A 132 15.55 2.94 11.06
CA SER A 132 16.67 2.37 11.80
C SER A 132 16.22 1.62 13.06
N GLU A 133 15.31 2.22 13.85
CA GLU A 133 14.74 1.58 15.03
C GLU A 133 13.95 0.31 14.68
N LEU A 134 13.21 0.30 13.58
CA LEU A 134 12.50 -0.88 13.07
C LEU A 134 13.46 -1.99 12.64
N GLU A 135 14.48 -1.68 11.86
CA GLU A 135 15.47 -2.66 11.41
C GLU A 135 16.28 -3.27 12.57
N ASN A 136 16.43 -2.51 13.66
CA ASN A 136 17.07 -2.96 14.90
C ASN A 136 16.09 -3.69 15.84
N GLY A 137 14.80 -3.79 15.50
CA GLY A 137 13.81 -4.54 16.28
C GLY A 137 13.33 -3.83 17.54
N LYS A 138 13.24 -2.48 17.54
CA LYS A 138 12.70 -1.74 18.69
C LYS A 138 11.26 -2.20 18.99
N PRO A 139 10.95 -2.60 20.25
CA PRO A 139 9.63 -3.17 20.57
C PRO A 139 8.50 -2.14 20.66
N THR A 140 8.83 -0.86 20.82
CA THR A 140 7.86 0.23 21.11
C THR A 140 7.54 1.09 19.88
N LEU A 141 7.51 0.47 18.69
CA LEU A 141 7.20 1.18 17.45
C LEU A 141 5.70 1.27 17.21
N GLU A 142 5.28 2.39 16.62
CA GLU A 142 3.90 2.60 16.19
C GLU A 142 3.54 1.62 15.05
N LEU A 143 2.64 0.68 15.33
CA LEU A 143 2.25 -0.38 14.39
C LEU A 143 1.82 0.15 13.02
N GLY A 144 1.08 1.26 12.96
CA GLY A 144 0.64 1.86 11.70
C GLY A 144 1.81 2.22 10.77
N LYS A 145 2.90 2.76 11.31
CA LYS A 145 4.13 3.05 10.53
C LYS A 145 4.89 1.77 10.16
N VAL A 146 4.87 0.76 11.03
CA VAL A 146 5.45 -0.55 10.70
C VAL A 146 4.75 -1.17 9.49
N LEU A 147 3.42 -1.12 9.44
CA LEU A 147 2.64 -1.60 8.29
C LEU A 147 2.97 -0.85 7.00
N LYS A 148 3.15 0.48 7.06
CA LYS A 148 3.61 1.27 5.89
C LYS A 148 4.96 0.81 5.38
N VAL A 149 5.93 0.61 6.27
CA VAL A 149 7.26 0.13 5.89
C VAL A 149 7.21 -1.30 5.34
N ALA A 150 6.41 -2.18 5.93
CA ALA A 150 6.21 -3.54 5.42
C ALA A 150 5.65 -3.52 3.99
N GLY A 151 4.66 -2.66 3.72
CA GLY A 151 4.12 -2.45 2.38
C GLY A 151 5.20 -1.97 1.38
N ALA A 152 5.98 -0.95 1.75
CA ALA A 152 7.10 -0.48 0.91
C ALA A 152 8.19 -1.55 0.70
N ALA A 153 8.38 -2.44 1.66
CA ALA A 153 9.28 -3.59 1.56
C ALA A 153 8.74 -4.71 0.65
N GLY A 154 7.46 -4.64 0.24
CA GLY A 154 6.80 -5.75 -0.44
C GLY A 154 6.58 -6.96 0.48
N ILE A 155 6.41 -6.71 1.79
CA ILE A 155 6.13 -7.71 2.81
C ILE A 155 4.64 -7.64 3.14
N THR A 156 3.94 -8.74 2.90
CA THR A 156 2.55 -8.89 3.30
C THR A 156 2.48 -9.56 4.66
N LEU A 157 1.80 -8.93 5.62
CA LEU A 157 1.53 -9.51 6.92
C LEU A 157 0.12 -10.11 6.93
N PHE A 158 -0.02 -11.33 7.44
CA PHE A 158 -1.29 -12.01 7.61
C PHE A 158 -1.46 -12.42 9.07
N ALA A 159 -2.70 -12.41 9.54
CA ALA A 159 -3.06 -12.96 10.84
C ALA A 159 -3.67 -14.35 10.63
N ARG A 160 -3.24 -15.33 11.44
CA ARG A 160 -3.84 -16.66 11.50
C ARG A 160 -4.34 -16.88 12.93
N GLN A 161 -5.63 -17.21 13.09
CA GLN A 161 -6.13 -17.72 14.36
C GLN A 161 -5.73 -19.20 14.46
N GLY A 162 -5.18 -19.58 15.61
CA GLY A 162 -4.83 -20.95 15.97
C GLY A 162 -5.81 -21.53 16.97
#